data_AF-A0A8B7D7P4-F1
#
_entry.id   AF-A0A8B7D7P4-F1
#
_cell.length_a   1.000
_cell.length_b   1.000
_cell.length_c   1.000
_cell.angle_alpha   90.00
_cell.angle_beta   90.00
_cell.angle_gamma   90.00
#
_symmetry.space_group_name_H-M   'P 1'
#
loop_
_entity.id
_entity.type
_entity.pdbx_description
1 polymer ?
#
loop_
_entity_poly.entity_id
_entity_poly.type
_entity_poly.pdbx_seq_one_letter_code
_entity_poly.pdbx_strand_id
1 'polypeptide(L)'
;MTEVNNVTLNFDLSDTSKVLFWFFLSLETISIYVGNVIICCLFIVRKRLRTKQNLFVLSLSVSDLLIGISVPPCEYCAFKLSYPNNCSYICGSIVSFNILASAINLTLIAIDRFFSILMPFTYKKKITWQRAVNMIIIGWLFAFFLTLIPFFWMLDANMARNRKQKINIIFSIVVFSCIVLNGLLIGGIYYKIIQIARWQLQKEINRKVKCTKGIKVCILVAISYFVCWIPTAVTEVLYQNNPNIPREVLLTTYFLLLLNPCFDPLMYGCYRKDYRKELCTLFGFKKNKKTKAIL
;
A
#
# COMPACT_ATOMS: atom_id res chain seq x y z
N MET A 1 -35.32 19.24 24.30
CA MET A 1 -35.37 18.61 22.98
C MET A 1 -34.63 19.52 22.01
N THR A 2 -33.35 19.25 21.80
CA THR A 2 -32.57 19.90 20.74
C THR A 2 -32.57 18.93 19.56
N GLU A 3 -33.21 19.33 18.47
CA GLU A 3 -33.16 18.63 17.19
C GLU A 3 -31.69 18.53 16.75
N VAL A 4 -31.11 17.34 16.89
CA VAL A 4 -29.86 17.02 16.22
C VAL A 4 -30.24 16.88 14.75
N ASN A 5 -29.98 17.94 13.99
CA ASN A 5 -30.11 17.95 12.53
C ASN A 5 -29.63 16.62 11.96
N ASN A 6 -30.55 15.89 11.33
CA ASN A 6 -30.22 14.79 10.46
C ASN A 6 -29.47 15.37 9.26
N VAL A 7 -28.16 15.59 9.41
CA VAL A 7 -27.26 15.93 8.31
C VAL A 7 -27.19 14.69 7.42
N THR A 8 -28.17 14.56 6.55
CA THR A 8 -28.04 13.82 5.31
C THR A 8 -27.00 14.58 4.51
N LEU A 9 -25.79 14.03 4.43
CA LEU A 9 -24.75 14.55 3.56
C LEU A 9 -25.20 14.34 2.12
N ASN A 10 -25.90 15.33 1.56
CA ASN A 10 -26.12 15.42 0.12
C ASN A 10 -24.76 15.70 -0.54
N PHE A 11 -24.44 14.93 -1.57
CA PHE A 11 -23.21 15.06 -2.35
C PHE A 11 -23.28 16.30 -3.26
N ASP A 12 -23.16 17.49 -2.68
CA ASP A 12 -23.06 18.77 -3.40
C ASP A 12 -21.65 18.95 -3.99
N LEU A 13 -21.30 18.06 -4.92
CA LEU A 13 -20.18 18.23 -5.84
C LEU A 13 -20.73 18.71 -7.18
N SER A 14 -20.01 19.63 -7.83
CA SER A 14 -20.31 19.98 -9.23
C SER A 14 -20.27 18.72 -10.11
N ASP A 15 -21.09 18.68 -11.16
CA ASP A 15 -21.12 17.53 -12.08
C ASP A 15 -19.74 17.30 -12.72
N THR A 16 -19.00 18.37 -13.00
CA THR A 16 -17.60 18.33 -13.46
C THR A 16 -16.70 17.60 -12.46
N SER A 17 -16.80 17.92 -11.16
CA SER A 17 -16.00 17.28 -10.11
C SER A 17 -16.29 15.78 -10.00
N LYS A 18 -17.56 15.38 -10.16
CA LYS A 18 -17.97 13.97 -10.14
C LYS A 18 -17.40 13.22 -11.34
N VAL A 19 -17.51 13.79 -12.54
CA VAL A 19 -16.95 13.19 -13.77
C VAL A 19 -15.44 13.01 -13.66
N LEU A 20 -14.72 14.05 -13.21
CA LEU A 20 -13.28 13.98 -13.02
C LEU A 20 -12.89 12.91 -11.99
N PHE A 21 -13.60 12.84 -10.87
CA PHE A 21 -13.34 11.82 -9.85
C PHE A 21 -13.45 10.39 -10.41
N TRP A 22 -14.57 10.07 -11.07
CA TRP A 22 -14.77 8.73 -11.64
C TRP A 22 -13.79 8.41 -12.77
N PHE A 23 -13.43 9.40 -13.57
CA PHE A 23 -12.42 9.25 -14.61
C PHE A 23 -11.04 8.90 -14.02
N PHE A 24 -10.56 9.67 -13.04
CA PHE A 24 -9.27 9.40 -12.40
C PHE A 24 -9.26 8.10 -11.61
N LEU A 25 -10.32 7.80 -10.85
CA LEU A 25 -10.46 6.54 -10.13
C LEU A 25 -10.40 5.33 -11.07
N SER A 26 -11.02 5.45 -12.26
CA SER A 26 -10.96 4.40 -13.27
C SER A 26 -9.55 4.21 -13.82
N LEU A 27 -8.84 5.31 -14.11
CA LEU A 27 -7.44 5.25 -14.57
C LEU A 27 -6.52 4.61 -13.53
N GLU A 28 -6.65 4.98 -12.26
CA GLU A 28 -5.88 4.40 -11.16
C GLU A 28 -6.19 2.92 -11.00
N THR A 29 -7.47 2.55 -11.02
CA THR A 29 -7.91 1.15 -10.93
C THR A 29 -7.31 0.31 -12.06
N ILE A 30 -7.38 0.80 -13.31
CA ILE A 30 -6.78 0.12 -14.47
C ILE A 30 -5.26 -0.01 -14.27
N SER A 31 -4.58 1.04 -13.83
CA SER A 31 -3.14 1.04 -13.55
C SER A 31 -2.75 -0.01 -12.49
N ILE A 32 -3.47 -0.04 -11.37
CA ILE A 32 -3.28 -0.99 -10.27
C ILE A 32 -3.45 -2.42 -10.79
N TYR A 33 -4.55 -2.70 -11.50
CA TYR A 33 -4.84 -4.03 -12.02
C TYR A 33 -3.79 -4.48 -13.03
N VAL A 34 -3.53 -3.68 -14.07
CA VAL A 34 -2.57 -4.04 -15.12
C VAL A 34 -1.18 -4.24 -14.52
N GLY A 35 -0.70 -3.29 -13.72
CA GLY A 35 0.63 -3.34 -13.12
C GLY A 35 0.80 -4.55 -12.21
N ASN A 36 -0.09 -4.74 -11.24
CA ASN A 36 0.07 -5.80 -10.24
C ASN A 36 -0.24 -7.20 -10.81
N VAL A 37 -1.18 -7.34 -11.77
CA VAL A 37 -1.37 -8.61 -12.49
C VAL A 37 -0.10 -9.00 -13.24
N ILE A 38 0.56 -8.07 -13.93
CA ILE A 38 1.83 -8.35 -14.62
C ILE A 38 2.89 -8.86 -13.63
N ILE A 39 3.02 -8.23 -12.45
CA ILE A 39 3.98 -8.66 -11.42
C ILE A 39 3.66 -10.08 -10.93
N CYS A 40 2.38 -10.38 -10.66
CA CYS A 40 1.90 -11.71 -10.27
C CYS A 40 2.18 -12.76 -11.36
N CYS A 41 1.80 -12.47 -12.60
CA CYS A 41 2.04 -13.35 -13.76
C CYS A 41 3.52 -13.63 -13.96
N LEU A 42 4.39 -12.62 -13.85
CA LEU A 42 5.83 -12.80 -13.98
C LEU A 42 6.39 -13.72 -12.90
N PHE A 43 5.95 -13.58 -11.65
CA PHE A 43 6.35 -14.49 -10.57
C PHE A 43 5.92 -15.93 -10.86
N ILE A 44 4.67 -16.13 -11.30
CA ILE A 44 4.11 -17.44 -11.60
C ILE A 44 4.83 -18.06 -12.80
N VAL A 45 4.97 -17.36 -13.92
CA VAL A 45 5.50 -17.93 -15.17
C VAL A 45 7.02 -18.09 -15.12
N ARG A 46 7.76 -17.13 -14.57
CA ARG A 46 9.23 -17.12 -14.63
C ARG A 46 9.83 -17.78 -13.39
N LYS A 47 10.27 -19.04 -13.53
CA LYS A 47 10.97 -19.79 -12.46
C LYS A 47 12.13 -19.00 -11.81
N ARG A 48 12.84 -18.18 -12.58
CA ARG A 48 13.93 -17.31 -12.09
C ARG A 48 13.46 -16.24 -11.10
N LEU A 49 12.21 -15.82 -11.17
CA LEU A 49 11.60 -14.85 -10.26
C LEU A 49 10.99 -15.51 -9.02
N ARG A 50 10.94 -16.84 -8.92
CA ARG A 50 10.41 -17.53 -7.73
C ARG A 50 11.46 -17.56 -6.62
N THR A 51 11.71 -16.41 -6.01
CA THR A 51 12.65 -16.21 -4.90
C THR A 51 11.92 -15.74 -3.66
N LYS A 52 12.50 -15.95 -2.48
CA LYS A 52 11.93 -15.53 -1.18
C LYS A 52 11.65 -14.03 -1.14
N GLN A 53 12.55 -13.23 -1.72
CA GLN A 53 12.38 -11.77 -1.81
C GLN A 53 11.33 -11.33 -2.84
N ASN A 54 10.99 -12.17 -3.80
CA ASN A 54 9.92 -11.90 -4.75
C ASN A 54 8.58 -12.41 -4.22
N LEU A 55 8.56 -13.32 -3.24
CA LEU A 55 7.35 -13.75 -2.56
C LEU A 55 6.70 -12.59 -1.78
N PHE A 56 7.49 -11.78 -1.08
CA PHE A 56 6.96 -10.57 -0.42
C PHE A 56 6.38 -9.56 -1.43
N VAL A 57 7.02 -9.41 -2.60
CA VAL A 57 6.49 -8.56 -3.68
C VAL A 57 5.21 -9.13 -4.28
N LEU A 58 5.13 -10.46 -4.44
CA LEU A 58 3.89 -11.12 -4.85
C LEU A 58 2.76 -10.83 -3.84
N SER A 59 3.04 -10.98 -2.54
CA SER A 59 2.05 -10.73 -1.48
C SER A 59 1.58 -9.26 -1.48
N LEU A 60 2.50 -8.30 -1.66
CA LEU A 60 2.15 -6.89 -1.84
C LEU A 60 1.26 -6.68 -3.07
N SER A 61 1.62 -7.23 -4.23
CA SER A 61 0.79 -7.11 -5.43
C SER A 61 -0.59 -7.73 -5.27
N VAL A 62 -0.73 -8.79 -4.48
CA VAL A 62 -2.05 -9.34 -4.13
C VAL A 62 -2.85 -8.37 -3.26
N SER A 63 -2.25 -7.75 -2.23
CA SER A 63 -2.96 -6.74 -1.43
C SER A 63 -3.36 -5.52 -2.27
N ASP A 64 -2.51 -5.07 -3.18
CA ASP A 64 -2.80 -3.91 -4.03
C ASP A 64 -3.91 -4.21 -5.04
N LEU A 65 -3.97 -5.44 -5.58
CA LEU A 65 -5.11 -5.89 -6.38
C LEU A 65 -6.40 -5.85 -5.57
N LEU A 66 -6.39 -6.32 -4.31
CA LEU A 66 -7.58 -6.22 -3.44
C LEU A 66 -8.01 -4.77 -3.20
N ILE A 67 -7.07 -3.83 -3.06
CA ILE A 67 -7.39 -2.39 -3.03
C ILE A 67 -8.12 -1.99 -4.33
N GLY A 68 -7.57 -2.31 -5.50
CA GLY A 68 -8.18 -2.01 -6.79
C GLY A 68 -9.56 -2.66 -7.01
N ILE A 69 -9.82 -3.84 -6.44
CA ILE A 69 -11.14 -4.51 -6.49
C ILE A 69 -12.13 -3.80 -5.57
N SER A 70 -11.68 -3.46 -4.36
CA SER A 70 -12.56 -3.05 -3.25
C SER A 70 -12.91 -1.57 -3.27
N VAL A 71 -11.97 -0.69 -3.60
CA VAL A 71 -12.17 0.76 -3.46
C VAL A 71 -13.26 1.30 -4.40
N PRO A 72 -13.29 0.98 -5.71
CA PRO A 72 -14.33 1.50 -6.61
C PRO A 72 -15.78 1.21 -6.17
N PRO A 73 -16.16 -0.04 -5.79
CA PRO A 73 -17.51 -0.29 -5.28
C PRO A 73 -17.76 0.35 -3.91
N CYS A 74 -16.72 0.49 -3.07
CA CYS A 74 -16.83 1.19 -1.79
C CYS A 74 -17.14 2.68 -1.97
N GLU A 75 -16.44 3.34 -2.90
CA GLU A 75 -16.70 4.74 -3.27
C GLU A 75 -18.09 4.90 -3.88
N TYR A 76 -18.51 3.96 -4.74
CA TYR A 76 -19.86 3.99 -5.30
C TYR A 76 -20.94 3.90 -4.22
N CYS A 77 -20.75 3.00 -3.24
CA CYS A 77 -21.62 2.91 -2.08
C CYS A 77 -21.64 4.22 -1.29
N ALA A 78 -20.49 4.84 -1.07
CA ALA A 78 -20.40 6.12 -0.38
C ALA A 78 -21.19 7.21 -1.13
N PHE A 79 -21.01 7.33 -2.45
CA PHE A 79 -21.65 8.35 -3.30
C PHE A 79 -23.18 8.18 -3.42
N LYS A 80 -23.67 6.95 -3.50
CA LYS A 80 -25.09 6.68 -3.78
C LYS A 80 -25.95 6.57 -2.53
N LEU A 81 -25.38 6.14 -1.41
CA LEU A 81 -26.13 5.87 -0.19
C LEU A 81 -25.81 6.95 0.85
N SER A 82 -26.84 7.61 1.38
CA SER A 82 -26.68 8.62 2.42
C SER A 82 -25.84 8.09 3.59
N TYR A 83 -24.78 8.80 3.94
CA TYR A 83 -23.85 8.42 5.00
C TYR A 83 -24.37 8.83 6.40
N PRO A 84 -24.04 8.08 7.48
CA PRO A 84 -23.54 6.70 7.52
C PRO A 84 -24.65 5.66 7.34
N ASN A 85 -24.32 4.55 6.68
CA ASN A 85 -25.16 3.35 6.46
C ASN A 85 -24.34 2.05 6.60
N ASN A 86 -25.00 0.88 6.56
CA ASN A 86 -24.32 -0.42 6.68
C ASN A 86 -23.28 -0.66 5.57
N CYS A 87 -23.52 -0.17 4.33
CA CYS A 87 -22.53 -0.28 3.27
C CYS A 87 -21.26 0.50 3.64
N SER A 88 -21.38 1.74 4.12
CA SER A 88 -20.21 2.57 4.46
C SER A 88 -19.33 1.96 5.55
N TYR A 89 -19.93 1.29 6.54
CA TYR A 89 -19.14 0.64 7.59
C TYR A 89 -18.43 -0.63 7.09
N ILE A 90 -19.11 -1.46 6.28
CA ILE A 90 -18.50 -2.64 5.64
C ILE A 90 -17.35 -2.20 4.72
N CYS A 91 -17.60 -1.19 3.89
CA CYS A 91 -16.62 -0.61 2.98
C CYS A 91 -15.41 -0.07 3.75
N GLY A 92 -15.63 0.70 4.82
CA GLY A 92 -14.57 1.20 5.68
C GLY A 92 -13.69 0.09 6.26
N SER A 93 -14.28 -1.02 6.72
CA SER A 93 -13.53 -2.17 7.23
C SER A 93 -12.73 -2.89 6.13
N ILE A 94 -13.32 -3.10 4.94
CA ILE A 94 -12.64 -3.74 3.80
C ILE A 94 -11.46 -2.89 3.33
N VAL A 95 -11.68 -1.59 3.15
CA VAL A 95 -10.63 -0.65 2.73
C VAL A 95 -9.52 -0.63 3.77
N SER A 96 -9.85 -0.51 5.07
CA SER A 96 -8.87 -0.55 6.17
C SER A 96 -8.05 -1.83 6.19
N PHE A 97 -8.68 -2.98 5.93
CA PHE A 97 -8.01 -4.28 5.86
C PHE A 97 -6.95 -4.31 4.76
N ASN A 98 -7.36 -3.97 3.53
CA ASN A 98 -6.48 -4.01 2.36
C ASN A 98 -5.31 -3.03 2.51
N ILE A 99 -5.62 -1.86 3.06
CA ILE A 99 -4.66 -0.82 3.41
C ILE A 99 -3.59 -1.34 4.36
N LEU A 100 -4.01 -1.93 5.48
CA LEU A 100 -3.12 -2.39 6.53
C LEU A 100 -2.30 -3.60 6.06
N ALA A 101 -2.91 -4.48 5.27
CA ALA A 101 -2.22 -5.59 4.62
C ALA A 101 -1.11 -5.08 3.68
N SER A 102 -1.37 -4.07 2.84
CA SER A 102 -0.36 -3.47 1.95
C SER A 102 0.78 -2.83 2.76
N ALA A 103 0.46 -2.06 3.80
CA ALA A 103 1.46 -1.45 4.70
C ALA A 103 2.37 -2.49 5.39
N ILE A 104 1.79 -3.58 5.90
CA ILE A 104 2.55 -4.67 6.51
C ILE A 104 3.44 -5.35 5.47
N ASN A 105 2.95 -5.59 4.26
CA ASN A 105 3.76 -6.17 3.18
C ASN A 105 4.97 -5.28 2.82
N LEU A 106 4.79 -3.96 2.77
CA LEU A 106 5.91 -3.00 2.61
C LEU A 106 6.93 -3.11 3.76
N THR A 107 6.46 -3.21 5.00
CA THR A 107 7.32 -3.43 6.17
C THR A 107 8.09 -4.75 6.07
N LEU A 108 7.44 -5.85 5.65
CA LEU A 108 8.09 -7.14 5.45
C LEU A 108 9.18 -7.07 4.38
N ILE A 109 8.95 -6.33 3.28
CA ILE A 109 9.95 -6.07 2.25
C ILE A 109 11.13 -5.27 2.84
N ALA A 110 10.88 -4.24 3.65
CA ALA A 110 11.92 -3.46 4.30
C ALA A 110 12.77 -4.33 5.24
N ILE A 111 12.14 -5.17 6.06
CA ILE A 111 12.82 -6.12 6.97
C ILE A 111 13.65 -7.13 6.18
N ASP A 112 13.09 -7.71 5.11
CA ASP A 112 13.81 -8.64 4.24
C ASP A 112 15.06 -8.00 3.65
N ARG A 113 14.92 -6.76 3.14
CA ARG A 113 16.04 -5.97 2.62
C ARG A 113 17.10 -5.73 3.67
N PHE A 114 16.70 -5.33 4.88
CA PHE A 114 17.60 -5.08 5.99
C PHE A 114 18.47 -6.30 6.29
N PHE A 115 17.86 -7.47 6.48
CA PHE A 115 18.61 -8.69 6.76
C PHE A 115 19.48 -9.14 5.58
N SER A 116 19.04 -8.93 4.34
CA SER A 116 19.84 -9.26 3.15
C SER A 116 21.14 -8.43 3.06
N ILE A 117 21.11 -7.19 3.54
CA ILE A 117 22.26 -6.27 3.53
C ILE A 117 23.16 -6.50 4.75
N LEU A 118 22.57 -6.71 5.92
CA LEU A 118 23.30 -6.92 7.17
C LEU A 118 24.03 -8.27 7.20
N MET A 119 23.42 -9.31 6.62
CA MET A 119 23.89 -10.70 6.73
C MET A 119 24.11 -11.37 5.37
N PRO A 120 24.97 -10.85 4.49
CA PRO A 120 25.08 -11.31 3.09
C PRO A 120 25.39 -12.81 2.94
N PHE A 121 26.15 -13.40 3.87
CA PHE A 121 26.57 -14.82 3.80
C PHE A 121 25.63 -15.78 4.51
N THR A 122 24.92 -15.32 5.56
CA THR A 122 24.06 -16.18 6.38
C THR A 122 22.57 -15.99 6.10
N TYR A 123 22.18 -14.89 5.45
CA TYR A 123 20.78 -14.58 5.12
C TYR A 123 20.08 -15.73 4.38
N LYS A 124 20.73 -16.33 3.37
CA LYS A 124 20.12 -17.43 2.59
C LYS A 124 19.76 -18.65 3.43
N LYS A 125 20.53 -18.91 4.50
CA LYS A 125 20.30 -19.99 5.48
C LYS A 125 19.25 -19.57 6.53
N LYS A 126 19.27 -18.30 6.98
CA LYS A 126 18.36 -17.79 8.02
C LYS A 126 16.92 -17.57 7.52
N ILE A 127 16.73 -16.95 6.36
CA ILE A 127 15.41 -16.73 5.78
C ILE A 127 15.07 -17.93 4.89
N THR A 128 14.24 -18.83 5.40
CA THR A 128 13.73 -20.00 4.68
C THR A 128 12.40 -19.67 4.00
N TRP A 129 11.94 -20.52 3.07
CA TRP A 129 10.63 -20.36 2.44
C TRP A 129 9.51 -20.40 3.47
N GLN A 130 9.55 -21.36 4.40
CA GLN A 130 8.56 -21.47 5.47
C GLN A 130 8.50 -20.21 6.32
N ARG A 131 9.65 -19.64 6.71
CA ARG A 131 9.68 -18.41 7.50
C ARG A 131 9.06 -17.23 6.74
N ALA A 132 9.38 -17.09 5.45
CA ALA A 132 8.80 -16.02 4.62
C ALA A 132 7.27 -16.16 4.49
N VAL A 133 6.78 -17.38 4.23
CA VAL A 133 5.33 -17.67 4.18
C VAL A 133 4.66 -17.39 5.53
N ASN A 134 5.25 -17.85 6.63
CA ASN A 134 4.72 -17.62 7.98
C ASN A 134 4.67 -16.12 8.31
N MET A 135 5.70 -15.34 7.97
CA MET A 135 5.71 -13.89 8.16
C MET A 135 4.58 -13.21 7.40
N ILE A 136 4.32 -13.63 6.16
CA ILE A 136 3.21 -13.14 5.34
C ILE A 136 1.89 -13.50 6.03
N ILE A 137 1.63 -14.78 6.32
CA ILE A 137 0.38 -15.24 6.95
C ILE A 137 0.09 -14.49 8.25
N ILE A 138 1.09 -14.35 9.13
CA ILE A 138 0.93 -13.60 10.39
C ILE A 138 0.56 -12.14 10.13
N GLY A 139 1.19 -11.50 9.13
CA GLY A 139 0.87 -10.14 8.74
C GLY A 139 -0.58 -9.97 8.23
N TRP A 140 -1.03 -10.89 7.37
CA TRP A 140 -2.40 -10.90 6.86
C TRP A 140 -3.43 -11.16 7.97
N LEU A 141 -3.16 -12.11 8.86
CA LEU A 141 -4.03 -12.41 10.00
C LEU A 141 -4.11 -11.23 10.96
N PHE A 142 -2.98 -10.57 11.25
CA PHE A 142 -2.98 -9.36 12.08
C PHE A 142 -3.86 -8.26 11.47
N ALA A 143 -3.71 -8.00 10.16
CA ALA A 143 -4.57 -7.04 9.47
C ALA A 143 -6.05 -7.44 9.56
N PHE A 144 -6.36 -8.70 9.23
CA PHE A 144 -7.71 -9.25 9.24
C PHE A 144 -8.38 -9.10 10.61
N PHE A 145 -7.74 -9.58 11.68
CA PHE A 145 -8.32 -9.54 13.01
C PHE A 145 -8.50 -8.12 13.53
N LEU A 146 -7.54 -7.22 13.27
CA LEU A 146 -7.68 -5.82 13.68
C LEU A 146 -8.90 -5.18 13.01
N THR A 147 -9.09 -5.41 11.70
CA THR A 147 -10.18 -4.78 10.93
C THR A 147 -11.51 -5.53 10.98
N LEU A 148 -11.56 -6.68 11.65
CA LEU A 148 -12.80 -7.40 11.94
C LEU A 148 -13.50 -6.84 13.20
N ILE A 149 -12.75 -6.18 14.09
CA ILE A 149 -13.24 -5.62 15.34
C ILE A 149 -14.50 -4.73 15.15
N PRO A 150 -14.61 -3.88 14.11
CA PRO A 150 -15.81 -3.07 13.88
C PRO A 150 -17.12 -3.79 13.70
N PHE A 151 -17.08 -5.05 13.26
CA PHE A 151 -18.30 -5.83 13.03
C PHE A 151 -19.05 -6.09 14.34
N PHE A 152 -18.37 -6.14 15.50
CA PHE A 152 -19.01 -6.37 16.79
C PHE A 152 -20.00 -5.28 17.19
N TRP A 153 -19.73 -4.01 16.89
CA TRP A 153 -20.67 -2.91 17.18
C TRP A 153 -21.48 -2.47 15.96
N MET A 154 -20.96 -2.68 14.74
CA MET A 154 -21.68 -2.33 13.51
C MET A 154 -22.97 -3.14 13.38
N LEU A 155 -22.90 -4.45 13.66
CA LEU A 155 -24.02 -5.39 13.54
C LEU A 155 -25.01 -5.33 14.72
N ASP A 156 -24.66 -4.64 15.80
CA ASP A 156 -25.55 -4.47 16.96
C ASP A 156 -26.70 -3.50 16.62
N ALA A 157 -27.87 -4.03 16.26
CA ALA A 157 -29.05 -3.22 15.91
C ALA A 157 -29.57 -2.35 17.07
N ASN A 158 -29.26 -2.73 18.33
CA ASN A 158 -29.74 -2.03 19.52
C ASN A 158 -28.84 -0.88 19.94
N MET A 159 -27.61 -0.81 19.41
CA MET A 159 -26.66 0.25 19.75
C MET A 159 -27.02 1.57 19.06
N ALA A 160 -27.15 2.63 19.87
CA ALA A 160 -27.42 3.99 19.37
C ALA A 160 -26.37 4.45 18.33
N ARG A 161 -26.82 5.11 17.26
CA ARG A 161 -25.99 5.60 16.14
C ARG A 161 -24.78 6.42 16.61
N ASN A 162 -24.99 7.34 17.55
CA ASN A 162 -23.93 8.20 18.11
C ASN A 162 -22.83 7.39 18.81
N ARG A 163 -23.20 6.27 19.45
CA ARG A 163 -22.23 5.36 20.09
C ARG A 163 -21.43 4.60 19.05
N LYS A 164 -22.07 4.09 17.99
CA LYS A 164 -21.39 3.43 16.87
C LYS A 164 -20.38 4.37 16.21
N GLN A 165 -20.76 5.63 15.97
CA GLN A 165 -19.86 6.65 15.42
C GLN A 165 -18.65 6.90 16.32
N LYS A 166 -18.83 7.10 17.63
CA LYS A 166 -17.73 7.28 18.59
C LYS A 166 -16.73 6.11 18.59
N ILE A 167 -17.24 4.88 18.58
CA ILE A 167 -16.37 3.69 18.54
C ILE A 167 -15.63 3.59 17.19
N ASN A 168 -16.29 3.95 16.08
CA ASN A 168 -15.67 3.99 14.76
C ASN A 168 -14.52 5.01 14.67
N ILE A 169 -14.66 6.15 15.36
CA ILE A 169 -13.58 7.14 15.47
C ILE A 169 -12.37 6.56 16.19
N ILE A 170 -12.59 5.92 17.35
CA ILE A 170 -11.51 5.28 18.11
C ILE A 170 -10.80 4.23 17.26
N PHE A 171 -11.57 3.40 16.56
CA PHE A 171 -11.03 2.39 15.63
C PHE A 171 -10.19 3.01 14.52
N SER A 172 -10.69 4.08 13.87
CA SER A 172 -9.98 4.78 12.80
C SER A 172 -8.64 5.34 13.30
N ILE A 173 -8.61 5.90 14.52
CA ILE A 173 -7.38 6.39 15.17
C ILE A 173 -6.39 5.24 15.44
N VAL A 174 -6.87 4.08 15.89
CA VAL A 174 -6.02 2.90 16.14
C VAL A 174 -5.40 2.40 14.83
N VAL A 175 -6.21 2.19 13.80
CA VAL A 175 -5.72 1.75 12.47
C VAL A 175 -4.71 2.74 11.92
N PHE A 176 -5.00 4.04 12.01
CA PHE A 176 -4.06 5.08 11.57
C PHE A 176 -2.75 5.05 12.35
N SER A 177 -2.82 4.90 13.68
CA SER A 177 -1.62 4.79 14.52
C SER A 177 -0.76 3.61 14.07
N CYS A 178 -1.36 2.48 13.73
CA CYS A 178 -0.65 1.33 13.16
C CYS A 178 0.01 1.67 11.81
N ILE A 179 -0.65 2.41 10.92
CA ILE A 179 -0.10 2.84 9.61
C ILE A 179 1.09 3.78 9.80
N VAL A 180 0.99 4.75 10.70
CA VAL A 180 2.09 5.68 11.02
C VAL A 180 3.27 4.93 11.62
N LEU A 181 3.03 4.03 12.57
CA LEU A 181 4.08 3.19 13.17
C LEU A 181 4.77 2.32 12.12
N ASN A 182 4.02 1.75 11.16
CA ASN A 182 4.61 1.04 10.02
C ASN A 182 5.52 1.94 9.19
N GLY A 183 5.06 3.15 8.86
CA GLY A 183 5.86 4.13 8.11
C GLY A 183 7.14 4.52 8.85
N LEU A 184 7.06 4.81 10.14
CA LEU A 184 8.21 5.14 10.98
C LEU A 184 9.19 3.96 11.09
N LEU A 185 8.68 2.74 11.20
CA LEU A 185 9.50 1.52 11.20
C LEU A 185 10.22 1.34 9.87
N ILE A 186 9.52 1.48 8.73
CA ILE A 186 10.10 1.43 7.39
C ILE A 186 11.20 2.50 7.25
N GLY A 187 10.90 3.74 7.64
CA GLY A 187 11.85 4.85 7.62
C GLY A 187 13.10 4.58 8.49
N GLY A 188 12.91 4.08 9.70
CA GLY A 188 13.99 3.71 10.62
C GLY A 188 14.85 2.56 10.10
N ILE A 189 14.24 1.53 9.51
CA ILE A 189 14.95 0.43 8.85
C ILE A 189 15.81 0.97 7.71
N TYR A 190 15.24 1.79 6.82
CA TYR A 190 16.00 2.34 5.69
C TYR A 190 17.08 3.32 6.13
N TYR A 191 16.85 4.12 7.16
CA TYR A 191 17.88 4.96 7.76
C TYR A 191 19.08 4.12 8.24
N LYS A 192 18.83 3.01 8.95
CA LYS A 192 19.89 2.07 9.38
C LYS A 192 20.57 1.40 8.19
N ILE A 193 19.83 1.02 7.15
CA ILE A 193 20.41 0.49 5.90
C ILE A 193 21.39 1.49 5.30
N ILE A 194 21.01 2.77 5.22
CA ILE A 194 21.86 3.84 4.66
C ILE A 194 23.13 4.03 5.49
N GLN A 195 23.01 4.03 6.82
CA GLN A 195 24.15 4.11 7.74
C GLN A 195 25.15 2.97 7.51
N ILE A 196 24.66 1.72 7.50
CA ILE A 196 25.50 0.53 7.29
C ILE A 196 26.11 0.54 5.89
N ALA A 197 25.33 0.91 4.87
CA ALA A 197 25.80 1.05 3.52
C ALA A 197 26.96 2.05 3.46
N ARG A 198 26.80 3.26 3.99
CA ARG A 198 27.84 4.31 4.04
C ARG A 198 29.11 3.83 4.73
N TRP A 199 28.98 3.07 5.81
CA TRP A 199 30.13 2.49 6.51
C TRP A 199 30.86 1.43 5.66
N GLN A 200 30.14 0.53 4.99
CA GLN A 200 30.73 -0.47 4.08
C GLN A 200 31.35 0.17 2.84
N LEU A 201 30.75 1.26 2.35
CA LEU A 201 31.18 2.09 1.23
C LEU A 201 32.54 2.76 1.46
N GLN A 202 32.84 3.11 2.72
CA GLN A 202 34.14 3.67 3.10
C GLN A 202 35.29 2.64 2.96
N LYS A 203 34.97 1.34 3.03
CA LYS A 203 35.94 0.24 2.95
C LYS A 203 36.20 -0.28 1.52
N GLU A 204 35.35 -0.03 0.52
CA GLU A 204 35.55 -0.50 -0.87
C GLU A 204 35.00 0.48 -1.94
N ILE A 205 35.89 0.97 -2.82
CA ILE A 205 35.58 1.96 -3.89
C ILE A 205 34.62 1.42 -4.97
N ASN A 206 34.66 0.13 -5.30
CA ASN A 206 33.79 -0.44 -6.36
C ASN A 206 32.36 -0.76 -5.91
N ARG A 207 32.11 -0.86 -4.59
CA ARG A 207 30.75 -0.97 -4.05
C ARG A 207 30.00 0.38 -4.09
N LYS A 208 30.71 1.50 -4.28
CA LYS A 208 30.15 2.87 -4.31
C LYS A 208 28.99 3.06 -5.26
N VAL A 209 29.15 2.67 -6.52
CA VAL A 209 28.19 2.98 -7.58
C VAL A 209 26.93 2.10 -7.52
N LYS A 210 27.03 0.90 -6.95
CA LYS A 210 25.94 -0.10 -6.93
C LYS A 210 24.97 0.12 -5.77
N CYS A 211 25.46 0.58 -4.61
CA CYS A 211 24.66 0.79 -3.40
C CYS A 211 23.77 2.05 -3.50
N THR A 212 24.28 3.14 -4.07
CA THR A 212 23.57 4.43 -4.16
C THR A 212 22.28 4.37 -4.99
N LYS A 213 22.25 3.56 -6.06
CA LYS A 213 21.04 3.40 -6.90
C LYS A 213 19.91 2.68 -6.16
N GLY A 214 20.23 1.71 -5.28
CA GLY A 214 19.23 1.01 -4.47
C GLY A 214 18.69 1.87 -3.33
N ILE A 215 19.54 2.70 -2.73
CA ILE A 215 19.16 3.64 -1.65
C ILE A 215 18.15 4.68 -2.13
N LYS A 216 18.33 5.25 -3.33
CA LYS A 216 17.37 6.24 -3.89
C LYS A 216 15.96 5.68 -4.02
N VAL A 217 15.84 4.42 -4.45
CA VAL A 217 14.55 3.71 -4.59
C VAL A 217 13.90 3.54 -3.22
N CYS A 218 14.68 3.22 -2.19
CA CYS A 218 14.18 3.05 -0.84
C CYS A 218 13.68 4.37 -0.22
N ILE A 219 14.39 5.47 -0.46
CA ILE A 219 13.96 6.81 -0.05
C ILE A 219 12.66 7.20 -0.78
N LEU A 220 12.57 6.92 -2.08
CA LEU A 220 11.37 7.18 -2.87
C LEU A 220 10.16 6.38 -2.34
N VAL A 221 10.33 5.09 -2.00
CA VAL A 221 9.26 4.27 -1.40
C VAL A 221 8.85 4.79 -0.02
N ALA A 222 9.80 5.20 0.82
CA ALA A 222 9.48 5.74 2.14
C ALA A 222 8.74 7.09 2.05
N ILE A 223 9.17 7.97 1.14
CA ILE A 223 8.52 9.26 0.90
C ILE A 223 7.13 9.04 0.29
N SER A 224 6.99 8.16 -0.71
CA SER A 224 5.70 7.87 -1.32
C SER A 224 4.71 7.32 -0.29
N TYR A 225 5.17 6.48 0.65
CA TYR A 225 4.34 6.01 1.75
C TYR A 225 3.78 7.17 2.57
N PHE A 226 4.61 8.08 3.11
CA PHE A 226 4.06 9.16 3.93
C PHE A 226 3.18 10.14 3.15
N VAL A 227 3.53 10.44 1.88
CA VAL A 227 2.77 11.36 1.03
C VAL A 227 1.41 10.79 0.64
N CYS A 228 1.31 9.49 0.38
CA CYS A 228 0.05 8.86 -0.02
C CYS A 228 -0.86 8.56 1.18
N TRP A 229 -0.29 8.35 2.36
CA TRP A 229 -1.02 7.81 3.51
C TRP A 229 -1.40 8.84 4.58
N ILE A 230 -0.53 9.81 4.89
CA ILE A 230 -0.79 10.82 5.94
C ILE A 230 -2.00 11.70 5.58
N PRO A 231 -2.10 12.28 4.37
CA PRO A 231 -3.20 13.18 4.04
C PRO A 231 -4.57 12.53 4.24
N THR A 232 -4.76 11.32 3.72
CA THR A 232 -6.02 10.55 3.81
C THR A 232 -6.42 10.27 5.24
N ALA A 233 -5.46 9.95 6.09
CA ALA A 233 -5.75 9.69 7.48
C ALA A 233 -6.11 10.96 8.26
N VAL A 234 -5.40 12.07 8.00
CA VAL A 234 -5.73 13.36 8.60
C VAL A 234 -7.13 13.78 8.19
N THR A 235 -7.48 13.66 6.90
CA THR A 235 -8.82 14.02 6.43
C THR A 235 -9.90 13.12 6.99
N GLU A 236 -9.67 11.81 7.14
CA GLU A 236 -10.66 10.90 7.73
C GLU A 236 -10.94 11.24 9.20
N VAL A 237 -9.89 11.49 9.99
CA VAL A 237 -10.04 11.89 11.40
C VAL A 237 -10.73 13.25 11.51
N LEU A 238 -10.34 14.21 10.67
CA LEU A 238 -10.95 15.54 10.69
C LEU A 238 -12.41 15.49 10.23
N TYR A 239 -12.75 14.69 9.20
CA TYR A 239 -14.11 14.56 8.68
C TYR A 239 -15.08 13.97 9.71
N GLN A 240 -14.60 13.02 10.51
CA GLN A 240 -15.40 12.44 11.59
C GLN A 240 -15.63 13.42 12.77
N ASN A 241 -14.76 14.42 12.95
CA ASN A 241 -14.88 15.43 14.01
C ASN A 241 -15.57 16.73 13.55
N ASN A 242 -15.43 17.08 12.27
CA ASN A 242 -16.01 18.26 11.66
C ASN A 242 -16.48 17.92 10.22
N PRO A 243 -17.78 17.66 10.02
CA PRO A 243 -18.31 17.28 8.71
C PRO A 243 -18.32 18.43 7.69
N ASN A 244 -17.88 19.64 8.07
CA ASN A 244 -17.81 20.79 7.16
C ASN A 244 -16.55 20.79 6.26
N ILE A 245 -15.75 19.74 6.30
CA ILE A 245 -14.60 19.60 5.39
C ILE A 245 -15.13 19.44 3.96
N PRO A 246 -14.66 20.26 3.00
CA PRO A 246 -15.08 20.14 1.62
C PRO A 246 -14.80 18.73 1.10
N ARG A 247 -15.80 18.12 0.45
CA ARG A 247 -15.70 16.74 -0.02
C ARG A 247 -14.58 16.58 -1.04
N GLU A 248 -14.25 17.63 -1.77
CA GLU A 248 -13.12 17.71 -2.70
C GLU A 248 -11.79 17.36 -2.02
N VAL A 249 -11.60 17.77 -0.77
CA VAL A 249 -10.41 17.45 0.01
C VAL A 249 -10.34 15.95 0.27
N LEU A 250 -11.47 15.34 0.66
CA LEU A 250 -11.56 13.89 0.87
C LEU A 250 -11.25 13.12 -0.42
N LEU A 251 -11.87 13.50 -1.54
CA LEU A 251 -11.63 12.87 -2.85
C LEU A 251 -10.16 12.99 -3.29
N THR A 252 -9.54 14.16 -3.07
CA THR A 252 -8.13 14.40 -3.38
C THR A 252 -7.23 13.49 -2.56
N THR A 253 -7.54 13.29 -1.28
CA THR A 253 -6.75 12.38 -0.44
C THR A 253 -6.97 10.91 -0.75
N TYR A 254 -8.14 10.51 -1.25
CA TYR A 254 -8.35 9.15 -1.75
C TYR A 254 -7.58 8.89 -3.04
N PHE A 255 -7.53 9.88 -3.95
CA PHE A 255 -6.66 9.82 -5.12
C PHE A 255 -5.18 9.62 -4.70
N LEU A 256 -4.69 10.44 -3.76
CA LEU A 256 -3.32 10.28 -3.24
C LEU A 256 -3.06 8.88 -2.65
N LEU A 257 -4.04 8.29 -1.96
CA LEU A 257 -3.94 6.95 -1.41
C LEU A 257 -3.76 5.89 -2.52
N LEU A 258 -4.53 5.99 -3.60
CA LEU A 258 -4.51 5.02 -4.72
C LEU A 258 -3.27 5.15 -5.62
N LEU A 259 -2.57 6.27 -5.59
CA LEU A 259 -1.28 6.40 -6.24
C LEU A 259 -0.23 5.43 -5.67
N ASN A 260 -0.31 5.06 -4.39
CA ASN A 260 0.65 4.13 -3.78
C ASN A 260 0.68 2.76 -4.49
N PRO A 261 -0.42 2.00 -4.59
CA PRO A 261 -0.46 0.74 -5.32
C PRO A 261 -0.25 0.88 -6.84
N CYS A 262 -0.45 2.08 -7.42
CA CYS A 262 -0.06 2.37 -8.81
C CYS A 262 1.47 2.40 -8.99
N PHE A 263 2.19 2.99 -8.03
CA PHE A 263 3.64 3.13 -8.10
C PHE A 263 4.39 1.84 -7.81
N ASP A 264 3.83 0.92 -7.03
CA ASP A 264 4.48 -0.32 -6.64
C ASP A 264 4.99 -1.15 -7.85
N PRO A 265 4.16 -1.50 -8.85
CA PRO A 265 4.62 -2.17 -10.07
C PRO A 265 5.69 -1.40 -10.84
N LEU A 266 5.61 -0.06 -10.89
CA LEU A 266 6.61 0.79 -11.55
C LEU A 266 7.94 0.71 -10.82
N MET A 267 7.92 0.72 -9.48
CA MET A 267 9.12 0.59 -8.67
C MET A 267 9.81 -0.74 -8.90
N TYR A 268 9.06 -1.85 -8.95
CA TYR A 268 9.63 -3.16 -9.27
C TYR A 268 10.07 -3.27 -10.73
N GLY A 269 9.26 -2.79 -11.68
CA GLY A 269 9.52 -2.90 -13.11
C GLY A 269 10.70 -2.05 -13.59
N CYS A 270 10.86 -0.84 -13.07
CA CYS A 270 11.92 0.08 -13.49
C CYS A 270 13.24 -0.13 -12.73
N TYR A 271 13.16 -0.42 -11.42
CA TYR A 271 14.33 -0.41 -10.54
C TYR A 271 14.83 -1.80 -10.15
N ARG A 272 13.97 -2.83 -10.11
CA ARG A 272 14.40 -4.19 -9.82
C ARG A 272 14.88 -4.86 -11.11
N LYS A 273 16.21 -5.01 -11.23
CA LYS A 273 16.87 -5.55 -12.43
C LYS A 273 16.30 -6.89 -12.90
N ASP A 274 15.85 -7.73 -11.96
CA ASP A 274 15.34 -9.07 -12.26
C ASP A 274 13.98 -9.00 -12.96
N TYR A 275 13.04 -8.20 -12.42
CA TYR A 275 11.74 -7.94 -13.07
C TYR A 275 11.90 -7.19 -14.39
N ARG A 276 12.73 -6.14 -14.41
CA ARG A 276 12.96 -5.37 -15.63
C ARG A 276 13.44 -6.21 -16.80
N LYS A 277 14.35 -7.17 -16.56
CA LYS A 277 14.84 -8.08 -17.61
C LYS A 277 13.73 -8.95 -18.17
N GLU A 278 12.90 -9.51 -17.29
CA GLU A 278 11.80 -10.38 -17.70
C GLU A 278 10.67 -9.58 -18.38
N LEU A 279 10.41 -8.35 -17.94
CA LEU A 279 9.51 -7.39 -18.61
C LEU A 279 9.99 -7.03 -20.01
N CYS A 280 11.27 -6.66 -20.18
CA CYS A 280 11.83 -6.40 -21.52
C CYS A 280 11.74 -7.63 -22.42
N THR A 281 11.88 -8.83 -21.85
CA THR A 281 11.74 -10.09 -22.60
C THR A 281 10.28 -10.34 -23.00
N LEU A 282 9.33 -10.05 -22.10
CA LEU A 282 7.89 -10.20 -22.34
C LEU A 282 7.38 -9.25 -23.42
N PHE A 283 7.80 -7.98 -23.38
CA PHE A 283 7.41 -6.95 -24.35
C PHE A 283 8.32 -6.87 -25.58
N GLY A 284 9.21 -7.85 -25.80
CA GLY A 284 10.01 -7.93 -27.03
C GLY A 284 11.13 -6.89 -27.17
N PHE A 285 11.44 -6.11 -26.14
CA PHE A 285 12.60 -5.22 -26.11
C PHE A 285 13.90 -6.04 -26.00
N LYS A 286 14.32 -6.67 -27.11
CA LYS A 286 15.63 -7.32 -27.23
C LYS A 286 16.72 -6.28 -26.99
N LYS A 287 17.46 -6.45 -25.90
CA LYS A 287 18.72 -5.72 -25.70
C LYS A 287 19.69 -6.23 -26.75
N ASN A 288 20.01 -5.42 -27.77
CA ASN A 288 21.13 -5.71 -28.66
C ASN A 288 22.36 -5.97 -27.80
N LYS A 289 22.76 -7.24 -27.69
CA LYS A 289 24.09 -7.60 -27.20
C LYS A 289 25.03 -7.03 -28.25
N LYS A 290 25.60 -5.85 -28.01
CA LYS A 290 26.83 -5.45 -28.70
C LYS A 290 27.83 -6.55 -28.41
N THR A 291 28.10 -7.34 -29.44
CA THR A 291 29.21 -8.27 -29.54
C THR A 291 30.47 -7.49 -29.18
N LYS A 292 30.98 -7.65 -27.95
CA LYS A 292 32.43 -7.51 -27.75
C LYS A 292 33.02 -8.78 -28.32
N ALA A 293 33.14 -8.80 -29.65
CA ALA A 293 34.07 -9.68 -30.32
C ALA A 293 35.46 -9.18 -29.93
N ILE A 294 36.29 -10.15 -29.61
CA ILE A 294 37.72 -10.10 -29.39
C ILE A 294 38.38 -9.19 -30.43
N LEU A 295 39.18 -8.25 -29.95
CA LEU A 295 40.50 -7.86 -30.48
C LEU A 295 41.27 -7.25 -29.29
#